data_AF-A0AAV2FHR1-F1
#
_entry.id   AF-A0AAV2FHR1-F1
#
_cell.length_a   1.000
_cell.length_b   1.000
_cell.length_c   1.000
_cell.angle_alpha   90.00
_cell.angle_beta   90.00
_cell.angle_gamma   90.00
#
_symmetry.space_group_name_H-M   'P 1'
#
loop_
_entity.id
_entity.type
_entity.pdbx_description
1 polymer ?
#
loop_
_entity_poly.entity_id
_entity_poly.type
_entity_poly.pdbx_seq_one_letter_code
_entity_poly.pdbx_strand_id
1 'polypeptide(L)'
;MSESLSSDGNYIGIVRGFMHNQRNLKRGYSTLEAVLLSMPAGYNCADLSLYKDAQVVFLLNGATNTPETSGDACIMIVQANELPFVPVSRSNDLSLWKMHHLQDSSVCIQTENEKVRNIPHSVINPLAVSATRGVACVFAARKRALVYILEGDEDDILETEC
;
A
#
# COMPACT_ATOMS: atom_id res chain seq x y z
N MET A 1 -28.22 11.58 5.19
CA MET A 1 -27.03 12.45 5.16
C MET A 1 -25.90 11.63 4.57
N SER A 2 -25.67 11.78 3.28
CA SER A 2 -24.49 11.21 2.61
C SER A 2 -23.36 12.21 2.80
N GLU A 3 -22.37 11.87 3.62
CA GLU A 3 -21.09 12.57 3.56
C GLU A 3 -20.49 12.28 2.19
N SER A 4 -20.66 13.23 1.28
CA SER A 4 -19.89 13.27 0.05
C SER A 4 -18.43 13.38 0.46
N LEU A 5 -17.68 12.29 0.28
CA LEU A 5 -16.25 12.30 0.54
C LEU A 5 -15.59 13.46 -0.19
N SER A 6 -14.78 14.21 0.55
CA SER A 6 -13.85 15.17 -0.02
C SER A 6 -13.01 14.45 -1.09
N SER A 7 -12.88 15.11 -2.25
CA SER A 7 -12.11 14.68 -3.42
C SER A 7 -10.59 14.49 -3.15
N ASP A 8 -10.16 14.55 -1.89
CA ASP A 8 -8.76 14.63 -1.45
C ASP A 8 -8.28 13.33 -0.79
N GLY A 9 -9.08 12.26 -0.81
CA GLY A 9 -8.72 10.98 -0.17
C GLY A 9 -7.67 10.19 -0.96
N ASN A 10 -6.62 9.76 -0.27
CA ASN A 10 -5.59 8.89 -0.82
C ASN A 10 -6.07 7.43 -0.81
N TYR A 11 -6.54 6.95 -1.97
CA TYR A 11 -7.07 5.60 -2.15
C TYR A 11 -6.20 4.76 -3.08
N ILE A 12 -6.10 3.47 -2.78
CA ILE A 12 -5.39 2.49 -3.60
C ILE A 12 -6.32 1.34 -3.93
N GLY A 13 -6.57 1.12 -5.20
CA GLY A 13 -7.29 -0.05 -5.69
C GLY A 13 -6.34 -1.21 -5.95
N ILE A 14 -6.58 -2.37 -5.34
CA ILE A 14 -5.90 -3.61 -5.68
C ILE A 14 -6.88 -4.52 -6.40
N VAL A 15 -6.48 -5.04 -7.56
CA VAL A 15 -7.29 -5.96 -8.36
C VAL A 15 -6.49 -7.24 -8.57
N ARG A 16 -7.13 -8.40 -8.38
CA ARG A 16 -6.52 -9.72 -8.56
C ARG A 16 -7.43 -10.65 -9.37
N GLY A 17 -6.87 -11.76 -9.87
CA GLY A 17 -7.62 -12.74 -10.67
C GLY A 17 -7.65 -12.44 -12.17
N PHE A 18 -6.78 -11.56 -12.66
CA PHE A 18 -6.61 -11.24 -14.08
C PHE A 18 -5.85 -12.39 -14.80
N MET A 19 -6.54 -13.49 -15.09
CA MET A 19 -5.96 -14.57 -15.90
C MET A 19 -6.37 -14.41 -17.37
N HIS A 20 -5.43 -13.92 -18.19
CA HIS A 20 -5.55 -13.95 -19.64
C HIS A 20 -5.21 -15.36 -20.14
N ASN A 21 -6.22 -16.19 -20.38
CA ASN A 21 -6.05 -17.36 -21.23
C ASN A 21 -7.38 -17.72 -21.88
N GLN A 22 -7.57 -17.29 -23.13
CA GLN A 22 -8.68 -17.71 -23.99
C GLN A 22 -8.72 -19.24 -24.25
N ARG A 23 -7.76 -20.02 -23.73
CA ARG A 23 -7.66 -21.47 -23.96
C ARG A 23 -8.13 -22.38 -22.83
N ASN A 24 -8.45 -21.86 -21.64
CA ASN A 24 -8.84 -22.69 -20.49
C ASN A 24 -10.28 -22.42 -20.00
N LEU A 25 -11.24 -22.35 -20.92
CA LEU A 25 -12.67 -22.26 -20.60
C LEU A 25 -13.24 -23.54 -19.93
N LYS A 26 -12.40 -24.55 -19.63
CA LYS A 26 -12.82 -25.86 -19.09
C LYS A 26 -12.53 -26.06 -17.60
N ARG A 27 -12.03 -25.06 -16.87
CA ARG A 27 -11.89 -25.15 -15.42
C ARG A 27 -12.25 -23.82 -14.76
N GLY A 28 -13.34 -23.86 -13.99
CA GLY A 28 -13.93 -22.81 -13.16
C GLY A 28 -13.28 -21.43 -13.19
N TYR A 29 -14.04 -20.47 -13.72
CA TYR A 29 -13.82 -19.03 -13.66
C TYR A 29 -12.97 -18.61 -12.45
N SER A 30 -11.74 -18.11 -12.67
CA SER A 30 -11.14 -17.22 -11.67
C SER A 30 -12.01 -15.98 -11.65
N THR A 31 -12.72 -15.72 -10.55
CA THR A 31 -13.46 -14.47 -10.41
C THR A 31 -12.44 -13.34 -10.35
N LEU A 32 -12.68 -12.28 -11.12
CA LEU A 32 -11.94 -11.04 -10.94
C LEU A 32 -12.37 -10.49 -9.57
N GLU A 33 -11.45 -10.01 -8.76
CA GLU A 33 -11.76 -9.47 -7.45
C GLU A 33 -11.00 -8.17 -7.24
N ALA A 34 -11.59 -7.25 -6.48
CA ALA A 34 -10.97 -5.98 -6.14
C ALA A 34 -11.19 -5.59 -4.68
N VAL A 35 -10.30 -4.76 -4.17
CA VAL A 35 -10.44 -4.07 -2.89
C VAL A 35 -10.00 -2.62 -3.07
N LEU A 36 -10.67 -1.70 -2.39
CA LEU A 36 -10.30 -0.30 -2.32
C LEU A 36 -9.77 -0.01 -0.92
N LEU A 37 -8.53 0.44 -0.83
CA LEU A 37 -7.87 0.75 0.43
C LEU A 37 -7.83 2.26 0.60
N SER A 38 -8.21 2.77 1.77
CA SER A 38 -7.92 4.14 2.18
C SER A 38 -6.66 4.18 3.03
N MET A 39 -5.82 5.17 2.78
CA MET A 39 -4.63 5.37 3.61
C MET A 39 -5.00 5.78 5.05
N PRO A 40 -4.14 5.48 6.03
CA PRO A 40 -4.33 5.94 7.40
C PRO A 40 -4.49 7.46 7.46
N ALA A 41 -5.29 7.94 8.41
CA ALA A 41 -5.51 9.37 8.60
C ALA A 41 -4.17 10.08 8.82
N GLY A 42 -3.95 11.21 8.12
CA GLY A 42 -2.71 11.97 8.21
C GLY A 42 -1.56 11.41 7.38
N TYR A 43 -1.78 10.39 6.55
CA TYR A 43 -0.78 9.85 5.64
C TYR A 43 -1.21 9.87 4.17
N ASN A 44 -0.22 9.98 3.30
CA ASN A 44 -0.34 9.86 1.86
C ASN A 44 0.59 8.76 1.35
N CYS A 45 0.11 7.91 0.45
CA CYS A 45 0.95 6.95 -0.26
C CYS A 45 1.85 7.67 -1.27
N ALA A 46 3.16 7.56 -1.09
CA ALA A 46 4.19 8.05 -2.00
C ALA A 46 4.52 7.02 -3.08
N ASP A 47 4.58 5.74 -2.72
CA ASP A 47 4.81 4.63 -3.65
C ASP A 47 4.40 3.30 -3.00
N LEU A 48 4.33 2.23 -3.78
CA LEU A 48 4.06 0.88 -3.29
C LEU A 48 4.76 -0.19 -4.13
N SER A 49 5.03 -1.35 -3.54
CA SER A 49 5.66 -2.46 -4.25
C SER A 49 5.18 -3.82 -3.75
N LEU A 50 5.12 -4.80 -4.67
CA LEU A 50 4.83 -6.18 -4.31
C LEU A 50 6.04 -6.80 -3.64
N TYR A 51 5.78 -7.56 -2.58
CA TYR A 51 6.78 -8.28 -1.80
C TYR A 51 6.40 -9.77 -1.71
N LYS A 52 7.19 -10.56 -0.98
CA LYS A 52 6.99 -12.02 -0.91
C LYS A 52 5.62 -12.38 -0.32
N ASP A 53 5.16 -13.59 -0.60
CA ASP A 53 3.96 -14.18 0.04
C ASP A 53 2.70 -13.31 -0.08
N ALA A 54 2.51 -12.63 -1.21
CA ALA A 54 1.41 -11.70 -1.47
C ALA A 54 1.35 -10.50 -0.50
N GLN A 55 2.49 -10.09 0.04
CA GLN A 55 2.61 -8.85 0.80
C GLN A 55 2.74 -7.65 -0.13
N VAL A 56 2.21 -6.51 0.29
CA VAL A 56 2.38 -5.22 -0.36
C VAL A 56 3.09 -4.29 0.61
N VAL A 57 4.16 -3.67 0.14
CA VAL A 57 4.91 -2.67 0.90
C VAL A 57 4.45 -1.31 0.44
N PHE A 58 3.85 -0.53 1.34
CA PHE A 58 3.48 0.85 1.15
C PHE A 58 4.56 1.77 1.70
N LEU A 59 4.88 2.81 0.93
CA LEU A 59 5.72 3.92 1.34
C LEU A 59 4.82 5.13 1.58
N LEU A 60 4.71 5.58 2.83
CA LEU A 60 3.78 6.63 3.23
C LEU A 60 4.54 7.88 3.69
N ASN A 61 3.96 9.06 3.44
CA ASN A 61 4.37 10.36 3.94
C ASN A 61 3.27 10.98 4.80
N GLY A 62 3.62 11.65 5.89
CA GLY A 62 2.70 12.52 6.62
C GLY A 62 2.10 13.61 5.73
N ALA A 63 0.78 13.77 5.78
CA ALA A 63 -0.01 14.65 4.91
C ALA A 63 0.18 16.15 5.20
N THR A 64 0.69 16.51 6.38
CA THR A 64 0.85 17.91 6.83
C THR A 64 2.22 18.51 6.56
N ASN A 65 3.10 17.82 5.81
CA ASN A 65 4.51 18.18 5.77
C ASN A 65 4.83 19.13 4.60
N THR A 66 5.26 20.35 4.93
CA THR A 66 6.13 21.10 4.02
C THR A 66 7.43 20.31 3.85
N PRO A 67 8.05 20.29 2.65
CA PRO A 67 9.16 19.39 2.33
C PRO A 67 10.45 19.56 3.15
N GLU A 68 10.47 20.48 4.13
CA GLU A 68 11.65 20.85 4.93
C GLU A 68 11.55 20.48 6.41
N THR A 69 10.38 20.11 6.94
CA THR A 69 10.21 19.69 8.34
C THR A 69 10.43 18.19 8.50
N SER A 70 10.92 17.76 9.68
CA SER A 70 11.07 16.36 10.10
C SER A 70 9.84 15.57 9.66
N GLY A 71 10.00 14.73 8.64
CA GLY A 71 8.87 14.13 7.94
C GLY A 71 8.50 12.82 8.62
N ASP A 72 7.28 12.73 9.13
CA ASP A 72 6.68 11.47 9.59
C ASP A 72 6.37 10.60 8.38
N ALA A 73 7.37 9.92 7.84
CA ALA A 73 7.20 8.93 6.79
C ALA A 73 7.31 7.53 7.38
N CYS A 74 6.77 6.53 6.71
CA CYS A 74 6.93 5.15 7.13
C CYS A 74 6.88 4.16 5.98
N ILE A 75 7.44 2.98 6.22
CA ILE A 75 7.23 1.77 5.42
C ILE A 75 6.21 0.92 6.17
N MET A 76 5.15 0.51 5.47
CA MET A 76 4.13 -0.36 6.00
C MET A 76 4.01 -1.61 5.13
N ILE A 77 3.94 -2.78 5.75
CA ILE A 77 3.73 -4.05 5.04
C ILE A 77 2.34 -4.56 5.36
N VAL A 78 1.56 -4.86 4.33
CA VAL A 78 0.19 -5.37 4.44
C VAL A 78 0.08 -6.72 3.76
N GLN A 79 -0.62 -7.66 4.38
CA GLN A 79 -0.88 -8.99 3.84
C GLN A 79 -2.06 -8.97 2.87
N ALA A 80 -1.83 -8.96 1.55
CA ALA A 80 -2.92 -8.79 0.59
C ALA A 80 -3.95 -9.93 0.62
N ASN A 81 -3.54 -11.15 0.97
CA ASN A 81 -4.48 -12.28 1.04
C ASN A 81 -5.54 -12.15 2.14
N GLU A 82 -5.29 -11.31 3.15
CA GLU A 82 -6.20 -11.08 4.28
C GLU A 82 -7.15 -9.90 4.02
N LEU A 83 -6.94 -9.15 2.93
CA LEU A 83 -7.82 -8.06 2.55
C LEU A 83 -9.18 -8.60 2.06
N PRO A 84 -10.28 -7.93 2.38
CA PRO A 84 -11.63 -8.36 2.01
C PRO A 84 -11.93 -8.02 0.54
N PHE A 85 -11.31 -8.76 -0.36
CA PHE A 85 -11.57 -8.68 -1.80
C PHE A 85 -13.03 -9.01 -2.10
N VAL A 86 -13.68 -8.12 -2.85
CA VAL A 86 -15.04 -8.34 -3.34
C VAL A 86 -14.99 -8.87 -4.78
N PRO A 87 -15.87 -9.82 -5.15
CA PRO A 87 -15.94 -10.30 -6.52
C PRO A 87 -16.46 -9.20 -7.44
N VAL A 88 -15.86 -9.15 -8.63
CA VAL A 88 -16.04 -8.11 -9.64
C VAL A 88 -16.51 -8.80 -10.92
N SER A 89 -17.77 -8.56 -11.30
CA SER A 89 -18.42 -9.17 -12.48
C SER A 89 -17.66 -8.87 -13.78
N ARG A 90 -17.18 -9.86 -14.50
CA ARG A 90 -16.54 -9.65 -15.82
C ARG A 90 -17.59 -9.19 -16.83
N SER A 91 -17.74 -7.88 -17.04
CA SER A 91 -18.57 -7.31 -18.09
C SER A 91 -17.79 -7.27 -19.41
N ASN A 92 -18.45 -7.58 -20.53
CA ASN A 92 -17.91 -7.42 -21.88
C ASN A 92 -18.04 -5.98 -22.39
N ASP A 93 -18.86 -5.16 -21.74
CA ASP A 93 -18.81 -3.73 -21.98
C ASP A 93 -17.57 -3.19 -21.28
N LEU A 94 -16.91 -2.19 -21.89
CA LEU A 94 -15.92 -1.31 -21.25
C LEU A 94 -16.59 -0.47 -20.13
N SER A 95 -17.50 -1.07 -19.36
CA SER A 95 -18.16 -0.47 -18.21
C SER A 95 -17.08 -0.12 -17.22
N LEU A 96 -16.68 1.14 -17.28
CA LEU A 96 -15.96 1.87 -16.27
C LEU A 96 -16.39 1.32 -14.91
N TRP A 97 -15.50 0.58 -14.24
CA TRP A 97 -15.67 0.25 -12.84
C TRP A 97 -15.73 1.57 -12.11
N LYS A 98 -16.94 2.05 -11.88
CA LYS A 98 -17.12 3.33 -11.21
C LYS A 98 -16.72 3.09 -9.76
N MET A 99 -15.67 3.78 -9.32
CA MET A 99 -15.09 3.71 -7.97
C MET A 99 -16.13 3.68 -6.84
N HIS A 100 -17.28 4.35 -7.03
CA HIS A 100 -18.40 4.33 -6.07
C HIS A 100 -18.91 2.94 -5.67
N HIS A 101 -18.78 1.90 -6.52
CA HIS A 101 -19.20 0.54 -6.16
C HIS A 101 -18.23 -0.13 -5.17
N LEU A 102 -16.97 0.31 -5.15
CA LEU A 102 -15.96 -0.17 -4.20
C LEU A 102 -15.84 0.76 -2.99
N GLN A 103 -16.37 1.98 -3.07
CA GLN A 103 -16.33 2.98 -2.00
C GLN A 103 -17.07 2.50 -0.75
N ASP A 104 -18.24 1.89 -0.93
CA ASP A 104 -19.04 1.30 0.16
C ASP A 104 -18.34 0.09 0.81
N SER A 105 -17.33 -0.49 0.14
CA SER A 105 -16.52 -1.61 0.62
C SER A 105 -15.06 -1.21 0.88
N SER A 106 -14.80 0.09 1.03
CA SER A 106 -13.44 0.57 1.28
C SER A 106 -12.95 0.14 2.66
N VAL A 107 -11.67 -0.22 2.73
CA VAL A 107 -11.01 -0.64 3.97
C VAL A 107 -9.94 0.37 4.32
N CYS A 108 -9.99 0.87 5.55
CA CYS A 108 -8.92 1.72 6.06
C CYS A 108 -7.77 0.86 6.57
N ILE A 109 -6.58 1.07 6.00
CA ILE A 109 -5.37 0.46 6.52
C ILE A 109 -4.99 1.20 7.81
N GLN A 110 -4.68 0.45 8.86
CA GLN A 110 -4.33 1.01 10.17
C GLN A 110 -2.87 0.72 10.48
N THR A 111 -2.15 1.71 11.01
CA THR A 111 -0.73 1.58 11.40
C THR A 111 -0.51 0.69 12.63
N GLU A 112 -1.53 0.49 13.46
CA GLU A 112 -1.43 -0.25 14.73
C GLU A 112 -1.44 -1.78 14.58
N ASN A 113 -2.00 -2.29 13.48
CA ASN A 113 -2.15 -3.73 13.24
C ASN A 113 -1.14 -4.28 12.23
N GLU A 114 -0.39 -3.41 11.57
CA GLU A 114 0.50 -3.74 10.46
C GLU A 114 1.97 -3.59 10.86
N LYS A 115 2.85 -4.25 10.11
CA LYS A 115 4.29 -4.07 10.30
C LYS A 115 4.71 -2.70 9.75
N VAL A 116 4.92 -1.74 10.63
CA VAL A 116 5.31 -0.36 10.31
C VAL A 116 6.73 -0.06 10.76
N ARG A 117 7.48 0.64 9.92
CA ARG A 117 8.82 1.17 10.23
C ARG A 117 8.87 2.65 9.93
N ASN A 118 9.22 3.45 10.93
CA ASN A 118 9.23 4.90 10.81
C ASN A 118 10.50 5.38 10.09
N ILE A 119 10.34 6.44 9.32
CA ILE A 119 11.41 7.11 8.58
C ILE A 119 11.41 8.56 9.03
N PRO A 120 12.50 9.10 9.60
CA PRO A 120 12.55 10.46 10.17
C PRO A 120 12.60 11.57 9.10
N HIS A 121 12.35 11.23 7.84
CA HIS A 121 12.50 12.10 6.69
C HIS A 121 11.36 11.84 5.71
N SER A 122 10.83 12.91 5.12
CA SER A 122 9.91 12.79 3.99
C SER A 122 10.56 11.98 2.87
N VAL A 123 9.77 11.10 2.27
CA VAL A 123 10.21 10.16 1.23
C VAL A 123 9.68 10.56 -0.14
N ILE A 124 10.36 10.12 -1.18
CA ILE A 124 9.97 10.30 -2.58
C ILE A 124 10.08 8.96 -3.31
N ASN A 125 9.38 8.86 -4.42
CA ASN A 125 9.50 7.72 -5.33
C ASN A 125 10.91 7.67 -5.98
N PRO A 126 11.37 6.49 -6.43
CA PRO A 126 10.73 5.18 -6.32
C PRO A 126 11.05 4.43 -5.01
N LEU A 127 10.13 3.56 -4.59
CA LEU A 127 10.37 2.47 -3.64
C LEU A 127 10.91 1.25 -4.40
N ALA A 128 11.98 0.65 -3.90
CA ALA A 128 12.45 -0.65 -4.38
C ALA A 128 12.48 -1.66 -3.24
N VAL A 129 12.00 -2.88 -3.47
CA VAL A 129 11.99 -3.96 -2.47
C VAL A 129 12.66 -5.21 -3.02
N SER A 130 13.30 -5.97 -2.13
CA SER A 130 13.92 -7.25 -2.46
C SER A 130 13.39 -8.34 -1.53
N ALA A 131 12.48 -9.16 -2.06
CA ALA A 131 11.93 -10.35 -1.40
C ALA A 131 12.99 -11.34 -0.92
N THR A 132 14.03 -11.56 -1.72
CA THR A 132 15.09 -12.53 -1.42
C THR A 132 16.06 -12.06 -0.35
N ARG A 133 16.20 -10.74 -0.18
CA ARG A 133 17.13 -10.13 0.77
C ARG A 133 16.44 -9.55 1.99
N GLY A 134 15.12 -9.47 1.98
CA GLY A 134 14.35 -8.90 3.08
C GLY A 134 14.61 -7.41 3.28
N VAL A 135 14.77 -6.62 2.21
CA VAL A 135 15.10 -5.19 2.31
C VAL A 135 14.23 -4.31 1.42
N ALA A 136 14.07 -3.05 1.83
CA ALA A 136 13.55 -1.96 1.03
C ALA A 136 14.60 -0.86 0.88
N CYS A 137 14.66 -0.25 -0.30
CA CYS A 137 15.42 0.97 -0.58
C CYS A 137 14.43 2.09 -0.87
N VAL A 138 14.59 3.21 -0.17
CA VAL A 138 13.75 4.40 -0.32
C VAL A 138 14.62 5.63 -0.56
N PHE A 139 14.06 6.64 -1.22
CA PHE A 139 14.71 7.94 -1.35
C PHE A 139 14.09 8.92 -0.37
N ALA A 140 14.92 9.57 0.45
CA ALA A 140 14.50 10.76 1.19
C ALA A 140 14.40 11.96 0.23
N ALA A 141 13.63 12.99 0.58
CA ALA A 141 13.41 14.20 -0.23
C ALA A 141 14.69 14.87 -0.75
N ARG A 142 15.81 14.74 -0.01
CA ARG A 142 17.15 15.20 -0.42
C ARG A 142 17.90 14.24 -1.35
N LYS A 143 17.20 13.30 -1.99
CA LYS A 143 17.72 12.25 -2.89
C LYS A 143 18.81 11.37 -2.26
N ARG A 144 18.76 11.18 -0.94
CA ARG A 144 19.59 10.19 -0.24
C ARG A 144 18.86 8.86 -0.26
N ALA A 145 19.54 7.81 -0.70
CA ALA A 145 19.04 6.45 -0.61
C ALA A 145 19.22 5.93 0.82
N LEU A 146 18.16 5.37 1.40
CA LEU A 146 18.16 4.70 2.69
C LEU A 146 17.72 3.25 2.49
N VAL A 147 18.37 2.32 3.18
CA VAL A 147 18.07 0.88 3.09
C VAL A 147 17.52 0.41 4.43
N TYR A 148 16.34 -0.19 4.40
CA TYR A 148 15.64 -0.75 5.54
C TYR A 148 15.57 -2.26 5.42
N ILE A 149 15.81 -2.98 6.52
CA ILE A 149 15.54 -4.41 6.62
C ILE A 149 14.04 -4.54 6.90
N LEU A 150 13.32 -5.42 6.21
CA LEU A 150 11.86 -5.59 6.39
C LEU A 150 11.51 -6.71 7.39
N GLU A 151 12.44 -7.62 7.65
CA GLU A 151 12.17 -8.86 8.41
C GLU A 151 12.50 -8.77 9.90
N GLY A 152 13.35 -7.84 10.34
CA GLY A 152 13.62 -7.64 11.77
C GLY A 152 12.50 -6.90 12.50
N ASP A 153 12.47 -6.98 13.82
CA ASP A 153 11.74 -6.06 14.69
C ASP A 153 12.69 -4.92 15.10
N GLU A 154 12.16 -3.74 15.42
CA GLU A 154 12.96 -2.60 15.89
C GLU A 154 13.30 -2.75 17.38
N ASP A 155 14.04 -3.80 17.72
CA ASP A 155 14.62 -3.94 19.07
C ASP A 155 16.10 -3.51 19.04
N ASP A 156 16.40 -2.55 19.92
CA ASP A 156 17.71 -2.08 20.42
C ASP A 156 18.55 -1.09 19.58
N ILE A 157 18.07 0.16 19.50
CA ILE A 157 18.96 1.32 19.68
C ILE A 157 18.40 2.15 20.84
N LEU A 158 18.46 1.60 22.06
CA LEU A 158 18.61 2.47 23.21
C LEU A 158 20.01 3.04 23.10
N GLU A 159 20.10 4.35 22.87
CA GLU A 159 21.33 5.11 23.04
C GLU A 159 21.95 4.74 24.39
N THR A 160 22.99 3.91 24.39
CA THR A 160 23.96 4.00 25.48
C THR A 160 24.66 5.34 25.29
N GLU A 161 24.18 6.35 26.02
CA GLU A 161 24.97 7.51 26.39
C GLU A 161 26.32 7.01 26.95
N CYS A 162 27.43 7.41 26.33
CA CYS A 162 28.79 7.32 26.86
C CYS A 162 29.56 8.57 26.43
#